data_AF-A0A964U7K9-F1
#
_entry.id   AF-A0A964U7K9-F1
#
_cell.length_a   1.000
_cell.length_b   1.000
_cell.length_c   1.000
_cell.angle_alpha   90.00
_cell.angle_beta   90.00
_cell.angle_gamma   90.00
#
_symmetry.space_group_name_H-M   'P 1'
#
loop_
_entity.id
_entity.type
_entity.pdbx_description
1 polymer ?
#
loop_
_entity_poly.entity_id
_entity_poly.type
_entity_poly.pdbx_seq_one_letter_code
_entity_poly.pdbx_strand_id
1 'polypeptide(L)'
;MMIAARTDRAWLCLWLAAVMAVPLLGVADDSSAQSLEQRIEQVRRERAADAPSREYEPPSPAERLRDVVDLVVVEDASARRAFEWWSTTTNIPLVIDWAALEDEGVDPDRKINLRLSDVPAGQLLGILMQQTSPQVELMYEVTPWYVQVMTKRQANQNLILRVYLVDDLVMEIPNFEGPTFDLNQALSNTNSGGSTTGSRGGGNNIGGGGLFPDDTGAEETGPTKEERGEALAQTVMDTVEPTLWVDVEGASVRYFDGRLIVHAPRYVHEQIGLPSASAGRRASATTPARRGVGDLDPIGGTAKPRPIASIQRN
;
A
#
# COMPACT_ATOMS: atom_id res chain seq x y z
N MET A 1 15.80 66.15 -21.86
CA MET A 1 16.97 65.24 -21.88
C MET A 1 16.41 63.82 -21.90
N MET A 2 16.59 63.10 -23.01
CA MET A 2 16.24 61.68 -23.31
C MET A 2 14.76 61.28 -23.08
N ILE A 3 13.87 61.25 -24.08
CA ILE A 3 13.78 60.48 -25.35
C ILE A 3 13.41 58.99 -25.17
N ALA A 4 12.12 58.75 -25.47
CA ALA A 4 11.51 57.67 -26.24
C ALA A 4 11.43 56.22 -25.70
N ALA A 5 10.18 55.85 -25.45
CA ALA A 5 9.61 54.53 -25.62
C ALA A 5 9.75 54.01 -27.06
N ARG A 6 9.77 52.68 -27.23
CA ARG A 6 8.94 52.02 -28.25
C ARG A 6 8.85 50.51 -28.07
N THR A 7 7.60 50.06 -27.97
CA THR A 7 7.05 48.78 -28.42
C THR A 7 7.32 48.52 -29.91
N ASP A 8 7.45 47.26 -30.32
CA ASP A 8 6.82 46.62 -31.51
C ASP A 8 7.50 45.26 -31.78
N ARG A 9 6.79 44.13 -31.70
CA ARG A 9 5.97 43.48 -32.76
C ARG A 9 6.79 42.84 -33.89
N ALA A 10 6.51 41.54 -34.04
CA ALA A 10 6.19 40.87 -35.30
C ALA A 10 7.31 40.32 -36.22
N TRP A 11 7.18 39.01 -36.46
CA TRP A 11 7.07 38.36 -37.79
C TRP A 11 8.32 37.92 -38.58
N LEU A 12 8.19 36.67 -39.06
CA LEU A 12 8.64 36.07 -40.34
C LEU A 12 10.05 35.49 -40.51
N CYS A 13 10.08 34.21 -40.90
CA CYS A 13 10.73 33.61 -42.09
C CYS A 13 10.84 32.09 -41.82
N LEU A 14 9.92 31.21 -42.25
CA LEU A 14 9.57 30.83 -43.62
C LEU A 14 10.83 30.45 -44.44
N TRP A 15 11.14 29.16 -44.49
CA TRP A 15 11.83 28.53 -45.61
C TRP A 15 11.13 27.23 -45.99
N LEU A 16 10.84 27.16 -47.28
CA LEU A 16 9.98 26.22 -47.99
C LEU A 16 10.81 25.70 -49.17
N ALA A 17 10.49 24.49 -49.65
CA ALA A 17 10.87 23.87 -50.93
C ALA A 17 12.21 23.11 -50.96
N ALA A 18 12.40 22.02 -51.73
CA ALA A 18 11.53 21.09 -52.45
C ALA A 18 12.45 20.02 -53.12
N VAL A 19 12.07 18.74 -53.04
CA VAL A 19 11.88 17.81 -54.19
C VAL A 19 13.11 17.26 -54.96
N MET A 20 13.26 15.93 -54.83
CA MET A 20 13.59 14.87 -55.82
C MET A 20 15.05 14.55 -56.20
N ALA A 21 15.46 13.30 -55.90
CA ALA A 21 15.96 12.35 -56.90
C ALA A 21 15.95 10.91 -56.34
N VAL A 22 15.25 10.00 -57.04
CA VAL A 22 15.27 8.53 -56.87
C VAL A 22 16.18 7.92 -57.92
N PRO A 23 16.90 6.84 -57.60
CA PRO A 23 16.92 5.70 -58.53
C PRO A 23 16.61 4.35 -57.85
N LEU A 24 15.83 3.53 -58.57
CA LEU A 24 15.59 2.11 -58.33
C LEU A 24 16.89 1.29 -58.47
N LEU A 25 17.08 0.24 -57.65
CA LEU A 25 16.99 -1.17 -58.07
C LEU A 25 17.36 -2.15 -56.92
N GLY A 26 16.36 -2.92 -56.50
CA GLY A 26 16.35 -4.32 -56.06
C GLY A 26 17.44 -4.89 -55.14
N VAL A 27 17.03 -5.33 -53.92
CA VAL A 27 17.29 -6.68 -53.37
C VAL A 27 16.21 -6.99 -52.32
N ALA A 28 15.62 -8.18 -52.45
CA ALA A 28 14.93 -9.04 -51.49
C ALA A 28 13.92 -8.44 -50.48
N ASP A 29 12.68 -8.90 -50.65
CA ASP A 29 11.65 -9.00 -49.64
C ASP A 29 12.13 -9.98 -48.54
N ASP A 30 12.52 -9.47 -47.38
CA ASP A 30 12.63 -10.24 -46.12
C ASP A 30 11.76 -9.55 -45.08
N SER A 31 10.47 -9.51 -45.38
CA SER A 31 9.44 -9.24 -44.39
C SER A 31 9.27 -10.48 -43.49
N SER A 32 9.33 -10.27 -42.18
CA SER A 32 8.87 -11.18 -41.11
C SER A 32 9.81 -12.27 -40.56
N ALA A 33 11.01 -11.93 -40.06
CA ALA A 33 11.64 -12.73 -39.00
C ALA A 33 12.62 -11.93 -38.12
N GLN A 34 12.23 -10.76 -37.60
CA GLN A 34 12.87 -10.26 -36.37
C GLN A 34 12.59 -11.30 -35.28
N SER A 35 13.61 -12.04 -34.88
CA SER A 35 13.44 -13.19 -34.00
C SER A 35 12.77 -12.75 -32.70
N LEU A 36 11.91 -13.60 -32.15
CA LEU A 36 11.21 -13.32 -30.89
C LEU A 36 12.22 -12.98 -29.77
N GLU A 37 13.42 -13.54 -29.85
CA GLU A 37 14.57 -13.20 -29.00
C GLU A 37 15.07 -11.76 -29.19
N GLN A 38 15.18 -11.27 -30.42
CA GLN A 38 15.54 -9.86 -30.68
C GLN A 38 14.47 -8.91 -30.14
N ARG A 39 13.18 -9.25 -30.27
CA ARG A 39 12.09 -8.46 -29.66
C ARG A 39 12.10 -8.53 -28.13
N ILE A 40 12.39 -9.68 -27.54
CA ILE A 40 12.53 -9.80 -26.06
C ILE A 40 13.71 -8.97 -25.57
N GLU A 41 14.85 -9.03 -26.25
CA GLU A 41 16.04 -8.28 -25.86
C GLU A 41 15.85 -6.77 -26.06
N GLN A 42 15.17 -6.37 -27.13
CA GLN A 42 14.79 -4.98 -27.36
C GLN A 42 13.83 -4.47 -26.27
N VAL A 43 12.80 -5.24 -25.92
CA VAL A 43 11.88 -4.89 -24.82
C VAL A 43 12.61 -4.87 -23.47
N ARG A 44 13.59 -5.74 -23.23
CA ARG A 44 14.41 -5.72 -22.01
C ARG A 44 15.29 -4.47 -21.96
N ARG A 45 15.92 -4.07 -23.07
CA ARG A 45 16.72 -2.84 -23.14
C ARG A 45 15.88 -1.60 -23.02
N GLU A 46 14.72 -1.55 -23.67
CA GLU A 46 13.75 -0.47 -23.52
C GLU A 46 13.26 -0.40 -22.06
N ARG A 47 12.91 -1.53 -21.42
CA ARG A 47 12.55 -1.56 -20.00
C ARG A 47 13.71 -1.27 -19.04
N ALA A 48 14.95 -1.50 -19.44
CA ALA A 48 16.13 -1.17 -18.64
C ALA A 48 16.57 0.29 -18.83
N ALA A 49 16.31 0.88 -20.00
CA ALA A 49 16.54 2.29 -20.31
C ALA A 49 15.41 3.19 -19.78
N ASP A 50 14.19 2.67 -19.75
CA ASP A 50 12.97 3.28 -19.21
C ASP A 50 12.68 2.81 -17.78
N ALA A 51 13.57 1.98 -17.20
CA ALA A 51 13.63 1.84 -15.76
C ALA A 51 14.04 3.22 -15.26
N PRO A 52 13.16 3.96 -14.55
CA PRO A 52 13.58 5.22 -13.98
C PRO A 52 14.85 4.91 -13.21
N SER A 53 15.93 5.63 -13.50
CA SER A 53 17.09 5.67 -12.63
C SER A 53 16.52 5.88 -11.25
N ARG A 54 16.45 4.81 -10.45
CA ARG A 54 15.90 4.86 -9.10
C ARG A 54 16.83 5.85 -8.43
N GLU A 55 16.40 7.10 -8.33
CA GLU A 55 16.98 8.03 -7.39
C GLU A 55 17.00 7.23 -6.10
N TYR A 56 18.21 7.00 -5.59
CA TYR A 56 18.39 6.37 -4.31
C TYR A 56 17.80 7.36 -3.31
N GLU A 57 16.50 7.23 -3.05
CA GLU A 57 15.85 7.89 -1.96
C GLU A 57 16.36 7.16 -0.71
N PRO A 58 17.07 7.85 0.19
CA PRO A 58 17.56 7.20 1.41
C PRO A 58 16.37 6.55 2.13
N PRO A 59 16.56 5.36 2.74
CA PRO A 59 15.47 4.64 3.37
C PRO A 59 14.76 5.53 4.38
N SER A 60 13.44 5.58 4.26
CA SER A 60 12.63 6.44 5.12
C SER A 60 12.80 6.01 6.59
N PRO A 61 12.64 6.91 7.57
CA PRO A 61 12.64 6.54 8.99
C PRO A 61 11.71 5.35 9.29
N ALA A 62 10.57 5.24 8.59
CA ALA A 62 9.63 4.13 8.72
C ALA A 62 10.23 2.75 8.34
N GLU A 63 11.08 2.70 7.31
CA GLU A 63 11.75 1.47 6.90
C GLU A 63 12.82 1.08 7.91
N ARG A 64 13.56 2.06 8.41
CA ARG A 64 14.65 1.87 9.37
C ARG A 64 14.17 1.46 10.76
N LEU A 65 12.94 1.84 11.12
CA LEU A 65 12.29 1.32 12.33
C LEU A 65 12.07 -0.20 12.30
N ARG A 66 12.12 -0.83 11.12
CA ARG A 66 12.00 -2.29 10.96
C ARG A 66 13.35 -3.00 11.08
N ASP A 67 14.46 -2.26 11.02
CA ASP A 67 15.78 -2.85 11.15
C ASP A 67 15.97 -3.40 12.57
N VAL A 68 16.55 -4.60 12.64
CA VAL A 68 16.79 -5.30 13.91
C VAL A 68 18.06 -4.76 14.55
N VAL A 69 17.99 -4.50 15.85
CA VAL A 69 19.14 -4.11 16.66
C VAL A 69 19.61 -5.34 17.45
N ASP A 70 20.83 -5.79 17.16
CA ASP A 70 21.38 -7.07 17.64
C ASP A 70 21.50 -7.14 19.18
N LEU A 71 22.11 -6.13 19.82
CA LEU A 71 22.29 -6.11 21.27
C LEU A 71 22.04 -4.73 21.87
N VAL A 72 21.11 -4.67 22.81
CA VAL A 72 20.74 -3.47 23.56
C VAL A 72 20.97 -3.71 25.04
N VAL A 73 21.93 -2.99 25.61
CA VAL A 73 22.19 -2.96 27.05
C VAL A 73 22.16 -1.51 27.50
N VAL A 74 21.09 -1.14 28.19
CA VAL A 74 20.91 0.18 28.81
C VAL A 74 20.85 -0.05 30.31
N GLU A 75 21.88 0.41 31.03
CA GLU A 75 22.02 0.24 32.48
C GLU A 75 22.07 1.62 33.14
N ASP A 76 21.10 1.89 34.02
CA ASP A 76 20.94 3.12 34.81
C ASP A 76 21.04 4.44 34.01
N ALA A 77 20.58 4.43 32.76
CA ALA A 77 20.52 5.62 31.93
C ALA A 77 19.29 6.46 32.27
N SER A 78 19.42 7.79 32.22
CA SER A 78 18.24 8.68 32.20
C SER A 78 17.44 8.44 30.91
N ALA A 79 16.14 8.66 30.94
CA ALA A 79 15.28 8.54 29.77
C ALA A 79 15.82 9.36 28.59
N ARG A 80 16.23 10.62 28.85
CA ARG A 80 16.87 11.48 27.85
C ARG A 80 18.06 10.83 27.16
N ARG A 81 18.97 10.24 27.95
CA ARG A 81 20.16 9.56 27.43
C ARG A 81 19.81 8.28 26.68
N ALA A 82 18.79 7.55 27.12
CA ALA A 82 18.32 6.33 26.44
C ALA A 82 17.76 6.64 25.05
N PHE A 83 16.95 7.70 24.91
CA PHE A 83 16.42 8.13 23.61
C PHE A 83 17.50 8.67 22.68
N GLU A 84 18.47 9.43 23.20
CA GLU A 84 19.63 9.91 22.43
C GLU A 84 20.50 8.75 21.93
N TRP A 85 20.75 7.77 22.80
CA TRP A 85 21.46 6.54 22.45
C TRP A 85 20.71 5.75 21.38
N TRP A 86 19.39 5.61 21.48
CA TRP A 86 18.55 4.94 20.48
C TRP A 86 18.64 5.63 19.12
N SER A 87 18.53 6.97 19.11
CA SER A 87 18.66 7.80 17.90
C SER A 87 20.02 7.62 17.22
N THR A 88 21.09 7.62 18.03
CA THR A 88 22.46 7.44 17.53
C THR A 88 22.70 6.03 16.98
N THR A 89 22.18 5.01 17.66
CA THR A 89 22.39 3.59 17.30
C THR A 89 21.60 3.20 16.06
N THR A 90 20.34 3.64 15.97
CA THR A 90 19.48 3.39 14.82
C THR A 90 19.75 4.37 13.67
N ASN A 91 20.48 5.46 13.96
CA ASN A 91 20.76 6.62 13.10
C ASN A 91 19.45 7.35 12.65
N ILE A 92 18.35 7.19 13.38
CA ILE A 92 17.04 7.81 13.08
C ILE A 92 16.92 9.11 13.87
N PRO A 93 16.77 10.28 13.22
CA PRO A 93 16.58 11.54 13.92
C PRO A 93 15.32 11.49 14.80
N LEU A 94 15.49 11.86 16.06
CA LEU A 94 14.43 11.81 17.07
C LEU A 94 14.17 13.23 17.61
N VAL A 95 12.91 13.64 17.60
CA VAL A 95 12.45 14.94 18.12
C VAL A 95 11.55 14.69 19.31
N ILE A 96 11.91 15.23 20.47
CA ILE A 96 11.13 15.11 21.71
C ILE A 96 11.04 16.50 22.32
N ASP A 97 9.81 16.95 22.60
CA ASP A 97 9.58 18.17 23.37
C ASP A 97 9.53 17.83 24.87
N TRP A 98 10.70 17.86 25.50
CA TRP A 98 10.82 17.52 26.92
C TRP A 98 10.03 18.46 27.83
N ALA A 99 9.94 19.75 27.49
CA ALA A 99 9.19 20.70 28.31
C ALA A 99 7.70 20.35 28.30
N ALA A 100 7.16 20.08 27.12
CA ALA A 100 5.77 19.70 26.97
C ALA A 100 5.48 18.33 27.63
N LEU A 101 6.44 17.40 27.65
CA LEU A 101 6.32 16.11 28.34
C LEU A 101 6.36 16.24 29.88
N GLU A 102 7.23 17.09 30.41
CA GLU A 102 7.33 17.39 31.85
C GLU A 102 6.04 18.00 32.39
N ASP A 103 5.40 18.90 31.63
CA ASP A 103 4.08 19.46 31.93
C ASP A 103 2.98 18.39 32.02
N GLU A 104 3.19 17.22 31.42
CA GLU A 104 2.29 16.08 31.49
C GLU A 104 2.66 15.07 32.58
N GLY A 105 3.71 15.35 33.36
CA GLY A 105 4.19 14.48 34.44
C GLY A 105 5.17 13.40 33.99
N VAL A 106 5.78 13.53 32.81
CA VAL A 106 6.84 12.62 32.35
C VAL A 106 8.20 13.12 32.86
N ASP A 107 8.88 12.29 33.64
CA ASP A 107 10.21 12.62 34.18
C ASP A 107 11.33 12.26 33.18
N PRO A 108 12.08 13.24 32.65
CA PRO A 108 13.18 13.01 31.68
C PRO A 108 14.39 12.30 32.28
N ASP A 109 14.56 12.38 33.60
CA ASP A 109 15.72 11.86 34.34
C ASP A 109 15.42 10.50 34.99
N ARG A 110 14.20 9.99 34.79
CA ARG A 110 13.81 8.65 35.20
C ARG A 110 14.83 7.63 34.70
N LYS A 111 15.27 6.78 35.61
CA LYS A 111 16.23 5.71 35.34
C LYS A 111 15.57 4.56 34.62
N ILE A 112 16.14 4.17 33.48
CA ILE A 112 15.69 3.06 32.66
C ILE A 112 16.77 1.98 32.66
N ASN A 113 16.33 0.74 32.92
CA ASN A 113 17.17 -0.45 32.81
C ASN A 113 16.53 -1.39 31.79
N LEU A 114 17.23 -1.64 30.69
CA LEU A 114 16.74 -2.45 29.59
C LEU A 114 17.84 -3.35 29.06
N ARG A 115 17.52 -4.64 28.90
CA ARG A 115 18.39 -5.60 28.24
C ARG A 115 17.56 -6.39 27.24
N LEU A 116 17.78 -6.14 25.96
CA LEU A 116 17.08 -6.77 24.86
C LEU A 116 18.09 -7.18 23.78
N SER A 117 17.77 -8.21 23.02
CA SER A 117 18.52 -8.65 21.86
C SER A 117 17.56 -8.96 20.72
N ASP A 118 18.00 -8.72 19.49
CA ASP A 118 17.24 -9.03 18.26
C ASP A 118 15.85 -8.36 18.21
N VAL A 119 15.76 -7.08 18.58
CA VAL A 119 14.50 -6.33 18.59
C VAL A 119 14.48 -5.27 17.47
N PRO A 120 13.40 -5.16 16.68
CA PRO A 120 13.23 -4.07 15.72
C PRO A 120 13.31 -2.70 16.40
N ALA A 121 13.95 -1.73 15.75
CA ALA A 121 14.14 -0.38 16.30
C ALA A 121 12.83 0.29 16.76
N GLY A 122 11.70 0.07 16.06
CA GLY A 122 10.40 0.58 16.45
C GLY A 122 9.80 -0.08 17.70
N GLN A 123 9.97 -1.39 17.86
CA GLN A 123 9.56 -2.07 19.09
C GLN A 123 10.39 -1.63 20.28
N LEU A 124 11.71 -1.46 20.07
CA LEU A 124 12.61 -0.94 21.07
C LEU A 124 12.19 0.48 21.52
N LEU A 125 11.82 1.35 20.57
CA LEU A 125 11.30 2.69 20.90
C LEU A 125 10.02 2.61 21.74
N GLY A 126 9.08 1.73 21.36
CA GLY A 126 7.87 1.46 22.13
C GLY A 126 8.14 1.07 23.58
N ILE A 127 9.12 0.17 23.78
CA ILE A 127 9.52 -0.28 25.13
C ILE A 127 10.17 0.86 25.92
N LEU A 128 11.04 1.67 25.29
CA LEU A 128 11.66 2.83 25.95
C LEU A 128 10.62 3.84 26.43
N MET A 129 9.62 4.15 25.60
CA MET A 129 8.51 5.02 25.98
C MET A 129 7.72 4.45 27.17
N GLN A 130 7.38 3.17 27.12
CA GLN A 130 6.65 2.50 28.21
C GLN A 130 7.42 2.51 29.54
N GLN A 131 8.75 2.35 29.50
CA GLN A 131 9.60 2.42 30.70
C GLN A 131 9.75 3.86 31.23
N THR A 132 9.69 4.86 30.34
CA THR A 132 9.79 6.28 30.68
C THR A 132 8.55 6.77 31.42
N SER A 133 7.35 6.40 30.95
CA SER A 133 6.11 6.75 31.65
C SER A 133 5.13 5.59 31.67
N PRO A 134 4.87 4.97 32.84
CA PRO A 134 3.81 3.99 32.99
C PRO A 134 2.43 4.62 33.17
N GLN A 135 2.35 5.92 33.46
CA GLN A 135 1.10 6.63 33.78
C GLN A 135 0.56 7.44 32.60
N VAL A 136 1.44 7.94 31.74
CA VAL A 136 1.09 8.77 30.58
C VAL A 136 1.31 7.94 29.33
N GLU A 137 0.28 7.84 28.49
CA GLU A 137 0.39 7.19 27.19
C GLU A 137 1.22 8.06 26.24
N LEU A 138 2.43 7.58 25.94
CA LEU A 138 3.33 8.15 24.96
C LEU A 138 3.12 7.50 23.60
N MET A 139 3.22 8.30 22.56
CA MET A 139 3.12 7.86 21.18
C MET A 139 4.21 8.48 20.33
N TYR A 140 4.50 7.81 19.21
CA TYR A 140 5.46 8.30 18.24
C TYR A 140 4.77 8.53 16.89
N GLU A 141 5.14 9.61 16.23
CA GLU A 141 4.73 9.94 14.87
C GLU A 141 5.93 9.81 13.94
N VAL A 142 5.78 9.02 12.89
CA VAL A 142 6.83 8.83 11.88
C VAL A 142 6.63 9.85 10.76
N THR A 143 7.59 10.76 10.65
CA THR A 143 7.67 11.74 9.56
C THR A 143 8.74 11.28 8.56
N PRO A 144 8.75 11.75 7.29
CA PRO A 144 9.76 11.34 6.31
C PRO A 144 11.22 11.62 6.72
N TRP A 145 11.45 12.51 7.68
CA TRP A 145 12.79 12.97 8.06
C TRP A 145 13.18 12.68 9.51
N TYR A 146 12.20 12.50 10.39
CA TYR A 146 12.42 12.29 11.82
C TYR A 146 11.26 11.50 12.42
N VAL A 147 11.49 10.95 13.61
CA VAL A 147 10.46 10.40 14.47
C VAL A 147 10.22 11.41 15.59
N GLN A 148 8.96 11.77 15.82
CA GLN A 148 8.58 12.63 16.92
C GLN A 148 7.96 11.80 18.04
N VAL A 149 8.39 11.99 19.28
CA VAL A 149 7.73 11.41 20.47
C VAL A 149 6.94 12.50 21.16
N MET A 150 5.67 12.21 21.45
CA MET A 150 4.73 13.13 22.09
C MET A 150 3.76 12.35 22.98
N THR A 151 2.98 13.08 23.78
CA THR A 151 1.89 12.48 24.55
C THR A 151 0.65 12.27 23.67
N LYS A 152 -0.24 11.35 24.07
CA LYS A 152 -1.55 11.19 23.41
C LYS A 152 -2.35 12.49 23.38
N ARG A 153 -2.28 13.26 24.46
CA ARG A 153 -2.97 14.55 24.58
C ARG A 153 -2.45 15.58 23.59
N GLN A 154 -1.13 15.66 23.37
CA GLN A 154 -0.54 16.53 22.36
C GLN A 154 -0.93 16.10 20.95
N ALA A 155 -0.89 14.80 20.67
CA ALA A 155 -1.30 14.29 19.37
C ALA A 155 -2.76 14.62 19.04
N ASN A 156 -3.64 14.58 20.05
CA ASN A 156 -5.06 14.94 19.91
C ASN A 156 -5.28 16.41 19.50
N GLN A 157 -4.31 17.31 19.73
CA GLN A 157 -4.41 18.71 19.32
C GLN A 157 -4.10 18.92 17.83
N ASN A 158 -3.38 17.99 17.20
CA ASN A 158 -2.99 18.11 15.80
C ASN A 158 -3.94 17.29 14.90
N LEU A 159 -5.06 17.90 14.53
CA LEU A 159 -6.04 17.29 13.65
C LEU A 159 -5.65 17.47 12.18
N ILE A 160 -5.75 16.38 11.42
CA ILE A 160 -5.48 16.35 9.98
C ILE A 160 -6.76 15.91 9.29
N LEU A 161 -7.06 16.48 8.12
CA LEU A 161 -8.17 16.05 7.29
C LEU A 161 -7.63 15.10 6.21
N ARG A 162 -8.15 13.87 6.16
CA ARG A 162 -7.90 12.90 5.09
C ARG A 162 -9.19 12.41 4.46
N VAL A 163 -9.14 12.18 3.15
CA VAL A 163 -10.26 11.66 2.37
C VAL A 163 -9.91 10.24 1.92
N TYR A 164 -10.73 9.27 2.31
CA TYR A 164 -10.61 7.87 1.92
C TYR A 164 -11.66 7.54 0.86
N LEU A 165 -11.28 6.79 -0.17
CA LEU A 165 -12.22 6.24 -1.13
C LEU A 165 -12.77 4.93 -0.54
N VAL A 166 -14.10 4.85 -0.40
CA VAL A 166 -14.79 3.70 0.21
C VAL A 166 -15.93 3.20 -0.69
N ASP A 167 -15.91 3.59 -1.97
CA ASP A 167 -16.95 3.32 -2.96
C ASP A 167 -17.22 1.82 -3.14
N ASP A 168 -16.15 1.02 -3.09
CA ASP A 168 -16.19 -0.43 -3.15
C ASP A 168 -16.86 -1.06 -1.92
N LEU A 169 -16.68 -0.47 -0.74
CA LEU A 169 -17.29 -0.93 0.51
C LEU A 169 -18.78 -0.59 0.59
N VAL A 170 -19.21 0.52 -0.03
CA VAL A 170 -20.61 0.98 -0.01
C VAL A 170 -21.41 0.55 -1.25
N MET A 171 -20.84 -0.24 -2.15
CA MET A 171 -21.56 -0.81 -3.30
C MET A 171 -22.41 -2.03 -2.91
N GLU A 172 -23.64 -2.12 -3.41
CA GLU A 172 -24.47 -3.33 -3.28
C GLU A 172 -24.13 -4.31 -4.39
N ILE A 173 -23.84 -5.56 -4.01
CA ILE A 173 -23.70 -6.64 -4.99
C ILE A 173 -25.11 -7.12 -5.29
N PRO A 174 -25.63 -6.93 -6.52
CA PRO A 174 -26.97 -7.38 -6.86
C PRO A 174 -27.09 -8.87 -6.58
N ASN A 175 -28.10 -9.28 -5.82
CA ASN A 175 -28.39 -10.70 -5.65
C ASN A 175 -28.94 -11.22 -6.99
N PHE A 176 -28.12 -11.97 -7.73
CA PHE A 176 -28.57 -12.58 -8.96
C PHE A 176 -29.18 -13.95 -8.64
N GLU A 177 -30.49 -14.02 -8.56
CA GLU A 177 -31.17 -15.31 -8.55
C GLU A 177 -30.97 -15.99 -9.91
N GLY A 178 -30.32 -17.16 -9.88
CA GLY A 178 -30.13 -17.97 -11.08
C GLY A 178 -31.47 -18.50 -11.59
N PRO A 179 -31.62 -18.69 -12.92
CA PRO A 179 -32.83 -19.27 -13.48
C PRO A 179 -33.10 -20.64 -12.85
N THR A 180 -34.27 -20.80 -12.24
CA THR A 180 -34.70 -22.06 -11.64
C THR A 180 -35.03 -23.05 -12.77
N PHE A 181 -34.22 -24.09 -12.92
CA PHE A 181 -34.49 -25.16 -13.87
C PHE A 181 -35.33 -26.24 -13.19
N ASP A 182 -36.63 -26.28 -13.50
CA ASP A 182 -37.50 -27.36 -13.04
C ASP A 182 -37.24 -28.63 -13.87
N LEU A 183 -36.36 -29.49 -13.35
CA LEU A 183 -36.04 -30.81 -13.90
C LEU A 183 -37.30 -31.69 -14.08
N ASN A 184 -38.33 -31.48 -13.26
CA ASN A 184 -39.55 -32.26 -13.30
C ASN A 184 -40.42 -31.87 -14.50
N GLN A 185 -40.42 -30.59 -14.87
CA GLN A 185 -41.10 -30.09 -16.06
C GLN A 185 -40.38 -30.54 -17.36
N ALA A 186 -39.05 -30.55 -17.36
CA ALA A 186 -38.24 -31.04 -18.48
C ALA A 186 -38.32 -32.57 -18.69
N LEU A 187 -38.39 -33.34 -17.59
CA LEU A 187 -38.49 -34.81 -17.65
C LEU A 187 -39.90 -35.29 -18.01
N SER A 188 -40.95 -34.55 -17.59
CA SER A 188 -42.34 -34.82 -17.97
C SER A 188 -42.58 -34.72 -19.49
N ASN A 189 -41.80 -33.88 -20.19
CA ASN A 189 -41.86 -33.75 -21.64
C ASN A 189 -41.08 -34.84 -22.39
N THR A 190 -40.17 -35.54 -21.70
CA THR A 190 -39.28 -36.58 -22.28
C THR A 190 -39.81 -38.00 -22.03
N ASN A 191 -40.64 -38.22 -21.02
CA ASN A 191 -41.26 -39.53 -20.74
C ASN A 191 -42.51 -39.84 -21.60
N SER A 192 -42.79 -39.01 -22.62
CA SER A 192 -43.82 -39.24 -23.64
C SER A 192 -43.22 -39.85 -24.91
N GLY A 193 -42.40 -40.89 -24.75
CA GLY A 193 -42.06 -41.80 -25.84
C GLY A 193 -43.16 -42.85 -26.01
N GLY A 194 -44.21 -42.55 -26.77
CA GLY A 194 -45.26 -43.54 -27.06
C GLY A 194 -46.52 -43.02 -27.77
N SER A 195 -46.43 -42.79 -29.08
CA SER A 195 -47.46 -42.94 -30.11
C SER A 195 -48.94 -42.61 -29.77
N THR A 196 -49.47 -41.51 -30.31
CA THR A 196 -50.88 -41.48 -30.75
C THR A 196 -51.09 -40.50 -31.91
N THR A 197 -51.27 -41.09 -33.08
CA THR A 197 -52.15 -40.70 -34.18
C THR A 197 -53.21 -39.64 -33.84
N GLY A 198 -53.16 -38.52 -34.56
CA GLY A 198 -54.32 -37.80 -35.13
C GLY A 198 -55.36 -37.17 -34.19
N SER A 199 -55.38 -35.84 -34.14
CA SER A 199 -56.56 -34.93 -34.07
C SER A 199 -56.01 -33.50 -33.97
N ARG A 200 -56.08 -32.63 -34.99
CA ARG A 200 -57.24 -31.89 -35.53
C ARG A 200 -58.23 -31.42 -34.47
N GLY A 201 -58.28 -30.10 -34.29
CA GLY A 201 -59.27 -29.34 -33.51
C GLY A 201 -58.59 -28.63 -32.36
N GLY A 202 -58.48 -27.31 -32.27
CA GLY A 202 -59.32 -26.27 -32.84
C GLY A 202 -59.88 -25.45 -31.68
N GLY A 203 -59.51 -24.17 -31.62
CA GLY A 203 -60.32 -23.16 -30.95
C GLY A 203 -59.91 -22.77 -29.54
N ASN A 204 -59.41 -21.53 -29.48
CA ASN A 204 -59.95 -20.46 -28.64
C ASN A 204 -59.14 -20.08 -27.39
N ASN A 205 -58.62 -18.84 -27.47
CA ASN A 205 -58.42 -17.84 -26.42
C ASN A 205 -57.95 -18.31 -25.04
N ILE A 206 -56.82 -17.78 -24.61
CA ILE A 206 -56.75 -16.76 -23.53
C ILE A 206 -55.27 -16.40 -23.32
N GLY A 207 -54.96 -15.10 -23.45
CA GLY A 207 -53.93 -14.40 -22.68
C GLY A 207 -52.47 -14.75 -22.96
N GLY A 208 -51.71 -13.77 -23.43
CA GLY A 208 -50.24 -13.81 -23.35
C GLY A 208 -49.80 -13.99 -21.90
N GLY A 209 -49.59 -15.24 -21.50
CA GLY A 209 -48.90 -15.59 -20.27
C GLY A 209 -47.41 -15.51 -20.56
N GLY A 210 -46.78 -14.44 -20.08
CA GLY A 210 -45.34 -14.33 -20.02
C GLY A 210 -44.79 -15.58 -19.33
N LEU A 211 -43.83 -16.24 -19.99
CA LEU A 211 -43.03 -17.35 -19.47
C LEU A 211 -42.03 -16.92 -18.38
N PHE A 212 -42.16 -15.68 -17.91
CA PHE A 212 -41.50 -15.15 -16.72
C PHE A 212 -42.60 -14.85 -15.72
N PRO A 213 -42.60 -15.50 -14.54
CA PRO A 213 -43.35 -14.98 -13.41
C PRO A 213 -42.89 -13.53 -13.22
N ASP A 214 -43.83 -12.59 -13.37
CA ASP A 214 -43.69 -11.25 -12.82
C ASP A 214 -43.69 -11.43 -11.30
N ASP A 215 -42.51 -11.74 -10.77
CA ASP A 215 -42.26 -11.73 -9.34
C ASP A 215 -42.32 -10.27 -8.93
N THR A 216 -43.51 -9.86 -8.48
CA THR A 216 -43.73 -8.69 -7.64
C THR A 216 -43.17 -8.95 -6.24
N GLY A 217 -41.97 -9.54 -6.18
CA GLY A 217 -41.11 -9.47 -5.03
C GLY A 217 -40.86 -7.99 -4.80
N ALA A 218 -41.35 -7.49 -3.67
CA ALA A 218 -40.93 -6.20 -3.17
C ALA A 218 -39.41 -6.16 -3.32
N GLU A 219 -38.89 -5.25 -4.16
CA GLU A 219 -37.52 -4.80 -4.00
C GLU A 219 -37.46 -4.38 -2.53
N GLU A 220 -36.93 -5.24 -1.66
CA GLU A 220 -36.34 -4.79 -0.42
C GLU A 220 -35.26 -3.84 -0.91
N THR A 221 -35.63 -2.56 -1.04
CA THR A 221 -34.70 -1.53 -1.43
C THR A 221 -33.72 -1.51 -0.28
N GLY A 222 -32.58 -2.18 -0.48
CA GLY A 222 -31.52 -2.25 0.50
C GLY A 222 -31.16 -0.84 0.94
N PRO A 223 -30.51 -0.69 2.12
CA PRO A 223 -30.09 0.61 2.59
C PRO A 223 -29.30 1.31 1.47
N THR A 224 -29.68 2.56 1.21
CA THR A 224 -29.07 3.37 0.17
C THR A 224 -27.57 3.45 0.36
N LYS A 225 -26.84 3.78 -0.71
CA LYS A 225 -25.38 3.95 -0.66
C LYS A 225 -24.98 4.97 0.42
N GLU A 226 -25.78 6.02 0.58
CA GLU A 226 -25.65 7.05 1.60
C GLU A 226 -25.86 6.50 3.01
N GLU A 227 -26.95 5.79 3.28
CA GLU A 227 -27.22 5.17 4.59
C GLU A 227 -26.12 4.19 5.01
N ARG A 228 -25.61 3.42 4.04
CA ARG A 228 -24.48 2.51 4.29
C ARG A 228 -23.17 3.25 4.54
N GLY A 229 -22.94 4.35 3.83
CA GLY A 229 -21.79 5.22 4.06
C GLY A 229 -21.82 5.86 5.43
N GLU A 230 -22.99 6.27 5.90
CA GLU A 230 -23.21 6.76 7.26
C GLU A 230 -23.04 5.65 8.31
N ALA A 231 -23.56 4.45 8.05
CA ALA A 231 -23.34 3.29 8.92
C ALA A 231 -21.85 2.92 9.02
N LEU A 232 -21.10 3.04 7.92
CA LEU A 232 -19.65 2.87 7.91
C LEU A 232 -18.95 3.95 8.74
N ALA A 233 -19.35 5.22 8.59
CA ALA A 233 -18.83 6.31 9.41
C ALA A 233 -19.07 6.07 10.91
N GLN A 234 -20.26 5.61 11.28
CA GLN A 234 -20.60 5.26 12.65
C GLN A 234 -19.76 4.08 13.15
N THR A 235 -19.61 3.04 12.33
CA THR A 235 -18.77 1.87 12.66
C THR A 235 -17.33 2.31 12.95
N VAL A 236 -16.78 3.23 12.16
CA VAL A 236 -15.45 3.79 12.41
C VAL A 236 -15.41 4.54 13.75
N MET A 237 -16.40 5.37 14.05
CA MET A 237 -16.45 6.10 15.32
C MET A 237 -16.57 5.16 16.54
N ASP A 238 -17.31 4.06 16.41
CA ASP A 238 -17.53 3.11 17.50
C ASP A 238 -16.34 2.17 17.73
N THR A 239 -15.54 1.90 16.69
CA THR A 239 -14.44 0.93 16.74
C THR A 239 -13.07 1.56 16.94
N VAL A 240 -12.83 2.75 16.38
CA VAL A 240 -11.53 3.43 16.43
C VAL A 240 -11.57 4.53 17.47
N GLU A 241 -10.89 4.33 18.61
CA GLU A 241 -10.73 5.34 19.67
C GLU A 241 -12.06 6.06 20.02
N PRO A 242 -13.07 5.35 20.54
CA PRO A 242 -14.43 5.89 20.67
C PRO A 242 -14.54 7.15 21.54
N THR A 243 -13.64 7.31 22.51
CA THR A 243 -13.58 8.50 23.38
C THR A 243 -13.10 9.75 22.64
N LEU A 244 -12.28 9.59 21.58
CA LEU A 244 -11.71 10.70 20.83
C LEU A 244 -12.79 11.57 20.16
N TRP A 245 -13.81 10.94 19.59
CA TRP A 245 -14.87 11.64 18.86
C TRP A 245 -15.79 12.47 19.76
N VAL A 246 -15.74 12.23 21.07
CA VAL A 246 -16.52 12.97 22.08
C VAL A 246 -15.64 14.01 22.78
N ASP A 247 -14.42 13.63 23.12
CA ASP A 247 -13.54 14.44 23.98
C ASP A 247 -12.74 15.50 23.20
N VAL A 248 -12.49 15.27 21.90
CA VAL A 248 -11.67 16.16 21.07
C VAL A 248 -12.57 17.01 20.18
N GLU A 249 -12.61 18.31 20.47
CA GLU A 249 -13.33 19.27 19.64
C GLU A 249 -12.78 19.28 18.21
N GLY A 250 -13.68 19.20 17.22
CA GLY A 250 -13.34 19.23 15.81
C GLY A 250 -13.05 17.85 15.21
N ALA A 251 -12.82 16.80 15.99
CA ALA A 251 -12.71 15.44 15.48
C ALA A 251 -14.04 15.01 14.85
N SER A 252 -14.04 14.52 13.61
CA SER A 252 -15.27 14.13 12.91
C SER A 252 -15.03 13.14 11.78
N VAL A 253 -16.04 12.33 11.50
CA VAL A 253 -16.10 11.43 10.34
C VAL A 253 -17.39 11.71 9.59
N ARG A 254 -17.30 11.91 8.27
CA ARG A 254 -18.46 12.15 7.41
C ARG A 254 -18.33 11.39 6.10
N TYR A 255 -19.43 10.79 5.66
CA TYR A 255 -19.53 10.19 4.33
C TYR A 255 -20.04 11.21 3.31
N PHE A 256 -19.46 11.21 2.12
CA PHE A 256 -19.91 12.02 0.99
C PHE A 256 -19.52 11.34 -0.34
N ASP A 257 -20.52 10.91 -1.11
CA ASP A 257 -20.36 10.40 -2.49
C ASP A 257 -19.23 9.38 -2.69
N GLY A 258 -19.30 8.24 -1.98
CA GLY A 258 -18.29 7.19 -2.06
C GLY A 258 -16.98 7.51 -1.35
N ARG A 259 -16.92 8.62 -0.58
CA ARG A 259 -15.73 9.05 0.15
C ARG A 259 -16.01 9.21 1.63
N LEU A 260 -15.05 8.83 2.44
CA LEU A 260 -15.04 9.08 3.87
C LEU A 260 -14.08 10.23 4.17
N ILE A 261 -14.63 11.35 4.63
CA ILE A 261 -13.87 12.52 5.05
C ILE A 261 -13.67 12.40 6.56
N VAL A 262 -12.43 12.17 6.98
CA VAL A 262 -12.05 11.99 8.38
C VAL A 262 -11.19 13.18 8.81
N HIS A 263 -11.57 13.84 9.89
CA HIS A 263 -10.77 14.85 10.57
C HIS A 263 -10.37 14.31 11.93
N ALA A 264 -9.11 13.89 12.08
CA ALA A 264 -8.62 13.22 13.28
C ALA A 264 -7.09 13.36 13.40
N PRO A 265 -6.49 13.00 14.54
CA PRO A 265 -5.04 12.92 14.66
C PRO A 265 -4.42 11.89 13.72
N ARG A 266 -3.12 12.01 13.45
CA ARG A 266 -2.41 11.09 12.56
C ARG A 266 -2.53 9.62 12.99
N TYR A 267 -2.38 9.32 14.28
CA TYR A 267 -2.41 7.94 14.75
C TYR A 267 -3.78 7.28 14.49
N VAL A 268 -4.88 8.03 14.58
CA VAL A 268 -6.22 7.56 14.21
C VAL A 268 -6.27 7.22 12.72
N HIS A 269 -5.69 8.06 11.88
CA HIS A 269 -5.60 7.77 10.45
C HIS A 269 -4.75 6.54 10.11
N GLU A 270 -3.76 6.22 10.93
CA GLU A 270 -2.95 5.00 10.81
C GLU A 270 -3.70 3.74 11.29
N GLN A 271 -4.71 3.88 12.15
CA GLN A 271 -5.62 2.79 12.51
C GLN A 271 -6.69 2.56 11.43
N ILE A 272 -7.22 3.65 10.83
CA ILE A 272 -8.24 3.57 9.77
C ILE A 272 -7.65 3.11 8.44
N GLY A 273 -6.51 3.69 8.06
CA GLY A 273 -5.84 3.39 6.80
C GLY A 273 -4.73 2.37 6.97
N LEU A 274 -4.31 1.73 5.88
CA LEU A 274 -3.01 1.05 5.85
C LEU A 274 -1.92 2.08 6.23
N PRO A 275 -0.91 1.69 7.05
CA PRO A 275 0.13 2.61 7.50
C PRO A 275 0.72 3.33 6.29
N SER A 276 0.85 4.66 6.40
CA SER A 276 1.37 5.55 5.35
C SER A 276 2.89 5.37 5.11
N ALA A 277 3.34 4.13 5.03
CA ALA A 277 4.65 3.73 4.54
C ALA A 277 4.40 2.65 3.48
N SER A 278 4.66 3.00 2.21
CA SER A 278 4.49 2.17 1.00
C SER A 278 3.13 2.20 0.28
N ALA A 279 2.78 3.36 -0.29
CA ALA A 279 2.22 3.38 -1.64
C ALA A 279 3.34 3.33 -2.72
N GLY A 280 4.47 2.70 -2.38
CA GLY A 280 5.49 2.29 -3.33
C GLY A 280 5.00 1.05 -4.05
N ARG A 281 4.35 1.28 -5.19
CA ARG A 281 3.99 0.31 -6.24
C ARG A 281 4.65 -1.06 -6.05
N ARG A 282 3.85 -2.06 -5.64
CA ARG A 282 4.21 -3.48 -5.78
C ARG A 282 4.35 -3.80 -7.28
N ALA A 283 5.51 -3.55 -7.84
CA ALA A 283 5.93 -4.19 -9.08
C ALA A 283 6.29 -5.62 -8.72
N SER A 284 5.42 -6.56 -9.09
CA SER A 284 5.62 -8.00 -9.05
C SER A 284 6.96 -8.37 -9.68
N ALA A 285 7.97 -8.65 -8.85
CA ALA A 285 9.21 -9.26 -9.29
C ALA A 285 9.02 -10.78 -9.32
N THR A 286 8.72 -11.30 -10.50
CA THR A 286 8.81 -12.73 -10.82
C THR A 286 10.25 -13.19 -10.66
N THR A 287 10.51 -14.02 -9.65
CA THR A 287 11.77 -14.75 -9.44
C THR A 287 12.11 -15.59 -10.67
N PRO A 288 13.23 -15.36 -11.39
CA PRO A 288 13.68 -16.33 -12.38
C PRO A 288 14.42 -17.47 -11.67
N ALA A 289 14.00 -18.69 -12.00
CA ALA A 289 14.53 -19.96 -11.53
C ALA A 289 16.04 -20.10 -11.79
N ARG A 290 16.75 -20.53 -10.75
CA ARG A 290 18.13 -21.00 -10.79
C ARG A 290 18.21 -22.28 -11.62
N ARG A 291 18.74 -22.21 -12.84
CA ARG A 291 19.05 -23.39 -13.66
C ARG A 291 20.56 -23.65 -13.59
N GLY A 292 20.93 -24.81 -13.03
CA GLY A 292 22.30 -25.29 -13.01
C GLY A 292 22.70 -25.97 -14.33
N VAL A 293 23.99 -25.92 -14.63
CA VAL A 293 24.82 -26.83 -15.45
C VAL A 293 26.27 -26.56 -14.96
N GLY A 294 27.01 -27.49 -14.35
CA GLY A 294 27.92 -28.46 -15.02
C GLY A 294 28.99 -27.71 -15.86
N ASP A 295 30.31 -27.84 -15.71
CA ASP A 295 31.15 -29.01 -15.41
C ASP A 295 32.66 -28.56 -15.44
N LEU A 296 33.58 -29.41 -14.94
CA LEU A 296 35.07 -29.42 -15.08
C LEU A 296 35.91 -28.50 -14.16
N ASP A 297 36.95 -28.90 -13.40
CA ASP A 297 37.54 -30.18 -13.00
C ASP A 297 38.56 -29.91 -11.84
N PRO A 298 39.00 -30.93 -11.07
CA PRO A 298 39.77 -30.76 -9.83
C PRO A 298 41.29 -30.82 -10.05
N ILE A 299 42.06 -30.03 -9.30
CA ILE A 299 43.51 -30.24 -9.15
C ILE A 299 43.84 -30.38 -7.67
N GLY A 300 43.91 -31.63 -7.22
CA GLY A 300 44.58 -32.00 -5.97
C GLY A 300 46.09 -31.98 -6.17
N GLY A 301 46.85 -31.54 -5.15
CA GLY A 301 48.27 -31.31 -5.37
C GLY A 301 49.19 -31.01 -4.18
N THR A 302 48.93 -31.58 -3.00
CA THR A 302 49.96 -32.00 -2.02
C THR A 302 50.72 -30.97 -1.14
N ALA A 303 51.02 -31.46 0.07
CA ALA A 303 52.09 -31.07 1.01
C ALA A 303 51.84 -29.81 1.88
N LYS A 304 51.97 -29.80 3.21
CA LYS A 304 52.41 -30.77 4.23
C LYS A 304 52.16 -30.10 5.62
N PRO A 305 51.66 -30.79 6.66
CA PRO A 305 51.54 -30.23 8.01
C PRO A 305 52.76 -30.60 8.85
N ARG A 306 53.31 -29.69 9.66
CA ARG A 306 54.33 -29.96 10.69
C ARG A 306 54.38 -28.86 11.78
N PRO A 307 54.89 -29.17 13.00
CA PRO A 307 54.08 -29.10 14.22
C PRO A 307 54.67 -28.26 15.37
N ILE A 308 53.84 -28.06 16.41
CA ILE A 308 54.09 -27.96 17.87
C ILE A 308 55.40 -27.33 18.37
N ALA A 309 55.28 -26.30 19.22
CA ALA A 309 56.15 -26.14 20.39
C ALA A 309 55.43 -25.43 21.53
N SER A 310 55.03 -26.22 22.52
CA SER A 310 54.79 -25.82 23.91
C SER A 310 56.12 -25.66 24.63
N ILE A 311 56.43 -24.48 25.20
CA ILE A 311 57.48 -24.32 26.22
C ILE A 311 57.01 -23.34 27.30
N GLN A 312 57.05 -23.83 28.54
CA GLN A 312 56.89 -23.11 29.81
C GLN A 312 58.13 -22.29 30.20
N ARG A 313 57.90 -21.44 31.22
CA ARG A 313 58.84 -20.68 32.10
C ARG A 313 59.12 -19.27 31.56
N ASN A 314 59.00 -18.21 32.36
CA ASN A 314 59.21 -18.07 33.80
C ASN A 314 58.18 -17.09 34.41
#